data_AF-A0AAE8LXL5-F1
#
_entry.id   AF-A0AAE8LXL5-F1
#
_cell.length_a   1.000
_cell.length_b   1.000
_cell.length_c   1.000
_cell.angle_alpha   90.00
_cell.angle_beta   90.00
_cell.angle_gamma   90.00
#
_symmetry.space_group_name_H-M   'P 1'
#
loop_
_entity.id
_entity.type
_entity.pdbx_description
1 polymer ?
#
loop_
_entity_poly.entity_id
_entity_poly.type
_entity_poly.pdbx_seq_one_letter_code
_entity_poly.pdbx_strand_id
1 'polypeptide(L)'
;MQDIPCDSLWPSSTIWRLFDRITGGALIKTVPIAASYYDDYGTYDKSLYSHIVEQWTNSSLHIVDPSSIMWPLYQGRIYQPSTSPEGNYTLGGYPSYVIDMQNITYLQLAINFIRSINLRLVTKNTGHDFNRYSAGAKALLIWIYYFKDIKFFKSYKTKSYNKLALNIRAGIISSELYIITNKDGIIIIIIIIIRGEE
;
A
#
# COMPACT_ATOMS: atom_id res chain seq x y z
N MET A 1 -6.74 12.49 -24.92
CA MET A 1 -5.87 11.49 -24.27
C MET A 1 -4.45 11.89 -24.66
N GLN A 2 -3.70 12.48 -23.74
CA GLN A 2 -2.38 13.03 -24.06
C GLN A 2 -1.36 11.93 -23.74
N ASP A 3 -0.77 11.34 -24.77
CA ASP A 3 0.34 10.41 -24.65
C ASP A 3 1.48 11.11 -23.92
N ILE A 4 1.78 10.63 -22.70
CA ILE A 4 2.96 11.06 -21.98
C ILE A 4 4.17 10.43 -22.69
N PRO A 5 5.28 11.15 -22.92
CA PRO A 5 6.51 10.64 -23.55
C PRO A 5 7.26 9.53 -22.79
N CYS A 6 6.58 8.72 -21.97
CA CYS A 6 7.16 7.78 -21.00
C CYS A 6 6.93 6.30 -21.32
N ASP A 7 6.17 5.93 -22.35
CA ASP A 7 5.92 4.50 -22.63
C ASP A 7 7.19 3.78 -23.13
N SER A 8 8.18 4.49 -23.68
CA SER A 8 9.48 3.92 -24.06
C SER A 8 10.41 3.66 -22.86
N LEU A 9 10.21 4.35 -21.73
CA LEU A 9 10.97 4.18 -20.49
C LEU A 9 10.30 3.18 -19.54
N TRP A 10 9.10 2.71 -19.87
CA TRP A 10 8.44 1.69 -19.07
C TRP A 10 9.23 0.37 -19.13
N PRO A 11 9.48 -0.30 -17.99
CA PRO A 11 10.26 -1.53 -18.00
C PRO A 11 9.53 -2.64 -18.75
N SER A 12 10.30 -3.36 -19.58
CA SER A 12 9.77 -4.54 -20.27
C SER A 12 9.38 -5.64 -19.28
N SER A 13 8.56 -6.58 -19.74
CA SER A 13 8.14 -7.73 -18.92
C SER A 13 9.34 -8.54 -18.38
N THR A 14 10.44 -8.60 -19.13
CA THR A 14 11.69 -9.26 -18.70
C THR A 14 12.33 -8.56 -17.51
N ILE A 15 12.34 -7.22 -17.49
CA ILE A 15 12.87 -6.44 -16.37
C ILE A 15 12.01 -6.64 -15.12
N TRP A 16 10.68 -6.63 -15.26
CA TRP A 16 9.77 -6.92 -14.14
C TRP A 16 9.96 -8.33 -13.57
N ARG A 17 10.11 -9.35 -14.43
CA ARG A 17 10.39 -10.73 -13.98
C ARG A 17 11.74 -10.85 -13.27
N LEU A 18 12.77 -10.13 -13.74
CA LEU A 18 14.06 -10.12 -13.07
C LEU A 18 13.95 -9.43 -11.70
N PHE A 19 13.26 -8.29 -11.64
CA PHE A 19 13.03 -7.57 -10.40
C PHE A 19 12.30 -8.44 -9.37
N ASP A 20 11.24 -9.13 -9.78
CA ASP A 20 10.50 -10.08 -8.93
C ASP A 20 11.40 -11.21 -8.41
N ARG A 21 12.27 -11.77 -9.27
CA ARG A 21 13.20 -12.83 -8.86
C ARG A 21 14.20 -12.35 -7.81
N ILE A 22 14.76 -11.14 -7.96
CA ILE A 22 15.74 -10.61 -6.99
C ILE A 22 15.08 -10.15 -5.67
N THR A 23 13.78 -9.85 -5.69
CA THR A 23 12.98 -9.60 -4.48
C THR A 23 12.30 -10.87 -3.95
N GLY A 24 12.72 -12.05 -4.41
CA GLY A 24 12.25 -13.33 -3.88
C GLY A 24 10.75 -13.60 -4.09
N GLY A 25 10.14 -13.04 -5.14
CA GLY A 25 8.72 -13.21 -5.42
C GLY A 25 7.81 -12.16 -4.76
N ALA A 26 8.37 -11.07 -4.24
CA ALA A 26 7.61 -10.04 -3.53
C ALA A 26 6.86 -9.06 -4.47
N LEU A 27 7.04 -9.17 -5.78
CA LEU A 27 6.37 -8.28 -6.74
C LEU A 27 4.98 -8.81 -7.08
N ILE A 28 3.98 -7.97 -6.86
CA ILE A 28 2.58 -8.24 -7.17
C ILE A 28 2.19 -7.39 -8.37
N LYS A 29 1.73 -8.03 -9.45
CA LYS A 29 1.06 -7.30 -10.53
C LYS A 29 -0.31 -6.86 -10.02
N THR A 30 -0.61 -5.57 -10.11
CA THR A 30 -1.83 -5.03 -9.52
C THR A 30 -3.07 -5.63 -10.17
N VAL A 31 -3.97 -6.13 -9.32
CA VAL A 31 -5.34 -6.49 -9.66
C VAL A 31 -6.24 -5.63 -8.78
N PRO A 32 -7.11 -4.78 -9.33
CA PRO A 32 -8.05 -4.01 -8.54
C PRO A 32 -8.90 -4.91 -7.65
N ILE A 33 -9.14 -4.52 -6.41
CA ILE A 33 -9.84 -5.35 -5.41
C ILE A 33 -11.19 -5.88 -5.93
N ALA A 34 -11.97 -5.07 -6.66
CA ALA A 34 -13.28 -5.46 -7.19
C ALA A 34 -13.23 -6.07 -8.60
N ALA A 35 -12.04 -6.39 -9.13
CA ALA A 35 -11.88 -7.03 -10.43
C ALA A 35 -12.51 -8.44 -10.49
N SER A 36 -12.80 -9.05 -9.34
CA SER A 36 -13.40 -10.38 -9.25
C SER A 36 -14.81 -10.51 -9.84
N TYR A 37 -15.45 -9.40 -10.22
CA TYR A 37 -16.70 -9.45 -10.99
C TYR A 37 -16.48 -9.36 -12.51
N TYR A 38 -15.45 -8.62 -12.95
CA TYR A 38 -15.27 -8.24 -14.36
C TYR A 38 -14.50 -9.31 -15.17
N ASP A 39 -13.80 -10.22 -14.50
CA ASP A 39 -12.96 -11.27 -15.10
C ASP A 39 -11.85 -10.80 -16.06
N ASP A 40 -11.65 -9.49 -16.21
CA ASP A 40 -10.58 -8.86 -17.00
C ASP A 40 -9.17 -9.39 -16.65
N TYR A 41 -9.01 -9.90 -15.43
CA TYR A 41 -7.75 -10.41 -14.88
C TYR A 41 -7.77 -11.92 -14.64
N GLY A 42 -8.81 -12.65 -15.09
CA GLY A 42 -8.98 -14.08 -14.82
C GLY A 42 -9.25 -14.39 -13.35
N THR A 43 -9.85 -13.44 -12.63
CA THR A 43 -10.07 -13.48 -11.17
C THR A 43 -11.55 -13.58 -10.81
N TYR A 44 -12.41 -14.04 -11.73
CA TYR A 44 -13.84 -14.15 -11.45
C TYR A 44 -14.13 -14.97 -10.18
N ASP A 45 -14.72 -14.32 -9.19
CA ASP A 45 -15.19 -14.93 -7.96
C ASP A 45 -16.37 -14.12 -7.42
N LYS A 46 -17.56 -14.66 -7.63
CA LYS A 46 -18.82 -14.05 -7.22
C LYS A 46 -18.95 -13.92 -5.70
N SER A 47 -18.47 -14.91 -4.94
CA SER A 47 -18.56 -14.87 -3.47
C SER A 47 -17.62 -13.83 -2.88
N LEU A 48 -16.39 -13.76 -3.40
CA LEU A 48 -15.44 -12.71 -3.05
C LEU A 48 -16.00 -11.33 -3.38
N TYR A 49 -16.59 -11.15 -4.57
CA TYR A 49 -17.20 -9.88 -4.94
C TYR A 49 -18.33 -9.46 -4.01
N SER A 50 -19.25 -10.38 -3.66
CA SER A 50 -20.31 -10.09 -2.69
C SER A 50 -19.74 -9.64 -1.34
N HIS A 51 -18.67 -10.31 -0.87
CA HIS A 51 -17.99 -9.90 0.35
C HIS A 51 -17.37 -8.49 0.24
N ILE A 52 -16.76 -8.16 -0.89
CA ILE A 52 -16.20 -6.82 -1.16
C ILE A 52 -17.30 -5.76 -1.15
N VAL A 53 -18.46 -6.03 -1.76
CA VAL A 53 -19.62 -5.11 -1.75
C VAL A 53 -20.06 -4.85 -0.31
N GLU A 54 -20.23 -5.90 0.50
CA GLU A 54 -20.67 -5.79 1.90
C GLU A 54 -19.66 -5.05 2.79
N GLN A 55 -18.37 -5.27 2.56
CA GLN A 55 -17.29 -4.70 3.37
C GLN A 55 -16.68 -3.44 2.78
N TRP A 56 -17.24 -2.87 1.71
CA TRP A 56 -16.63 -1.76 0.97
C TRP A 56 -16.37 -0.52 1.82
N THR A 57 -17.17 -0.27 2.86
CA THR A 57 -16.97 0.86 3.77
C THR A 57 -16.12 0.51 4.99
N ASN A 58 -15.71 -0.76 5.12
CA ASN A 58 -14.88 -1.24 6.21
C ASN A 58 -13.40 -1.07 5.85
N SER A 59 -12.71 -0.22 6.62
CA SER A 59 -11.27 0.01 6.48
C SER A 59 -10.42 -1.27 6.44
N SER A 60 -10.82 -2.31 7.17
CA SER A 60 -10.08 -3.57 7.28
C SER A 60 -9.95 -4.29 5.94
N LEU A 61 -10.95 -4.17 5.06
CA LEU A 61 -10.93 -4.74 3.71
C LEU A 61 -9.78 -4.14 2.89
N HIS A 62 -9.65 -2.81 2.91
CA HIS A 62 -8.69 -2.10 2.07
C HIS A 62 -7.25 -2.14 2.60
N ILE A 63 -7.08 -2.27 3.92
CA ILE A 63 -5.76 -2.30 4.57
C ILE A 63 -4.95 -3.50 4.08
N VAL A 64 -5.60 -4.67 3.96
CA VAL A 64 -4.95 -5.96 3.63
C VAL A 64 -4.92 -6.27 2.14
N ASP A 65 -5.65 -5.53 1.31
CA ASP A 65 -5.54 -5.65 -0.14
C ASP A 65 -4.34 -4.83 -0.64
N PRO A 66 -3.45 -5.31 -1.51
CA PRO A 66 -2.28 -4.56 -1.96
C PRO A 66 -2.64 -3.34 -2.83
N SER A 67 -3.73 -3.41 -3.58
CA SER A 67 -4.13 -2.45 -4.61
C SER A 67 -5.04 -1.34 -4.08
N SER A 68 -5.88 -1.64 -3.09
CA SER A 68 -7.01 -0.80 -2.70
C SER A 68 -6.61 0.34 -1.77
N ILE A 69 -7.33 1.46 -1.84
CA ILE A 69 -7.25 2.53 -0.85
C ILE A 69 -8.65 2.88 -0.35
N MET A 70 -8.75 3.56 0.79
CA MET A 70 -10.05 3.92 1.39
C MET A 70 -10.77 5.05 0.64
N TRP A 71 -10.03 5.81 -0.18
CA TRP A 71 -10.55 6.91 -0.97
C TRP A 71 -10.45 6.60 -2.47
N PRO A 72 -11.37 5.78 -3.03
CA PRO A 72 -11.32 5.33 -4.43
C PRO A 72 -11.40 6.48 -5.46
N LEU A 73 -11.73 7.69 -5.02
CA LEU A 73 -11.58 8.92 -5.80
C LEU A 73 -10.19 9.03 -6.43
N TYR A 74 -9.13 8.73 -5.67
CA TYR A 74 -7.75 8.83 -6.16
C TYR A 74 -7.32 7.70 -7.09
N GLN A 75 -8.16 6.67 -7.21
CA GLN A 75 -8.02 5.60 -8.19
C GLN A 75 -8.87 5.84 -9.43
N GLY A 76 -9.65 6.92 -9.47
CA GLY A 76 -10.53 7.29 -10.59
C GLY A 76 -11.94 6.73 -10.46
N ARG A 77 -12.32 6.16 -9.31
CA ARG A 77 -13.64 5.52 -9.08
C ARG A 77 -13.99 4.43 -10.10
N ILE A 78 -12.97 3.82 -10.68
CA ILE A 78 -13.08 2.62 -11.50
C ILE A 78 -13.04 1.38 -10.60
N TYR A 79 -13.59 0.25 -11.08
CA TYR A 79 -13.72 -0.97 -10.27
C TYR A 79 -14.38 -0.70 -8.91
N GLN A 80 -15.42 0.16 -8.89
CA GLN A 80 -16.25 0.33 -7.70
C GLN A 80 -17.28 -0.79 -7.64
N PRO A 81 -17.53 -1.39 -6.46
CA PRO A 81 -18.59 -2.37 -6.34
C PRO A 81 -19.94 -1.71 -6.66
N SER A 82 -20.61 -2.27 -7.66
CA SER A 82 -21.94 -1.87 -8.13
C SER A 82 -22.84 -3.11 -8.22
N THR A 83 -24.15 -2.92 -8.10
CA THR A 83 -25.15 -3.96 -8.38
C THR A 83 -25.33 -4.20 -9.88
N SER A 84 -24.81 -3.32 -10.73
CA SER A 84 -24.76 -3.47 -12.20
C SER A 84 -23.40 -3.01 -12.70
N PRO A 85 -22.37 -3.87 -12.63
CA PRO A 85 -21.03 -3.54 -13.07
C PRO A 85 -21.00 -3.55 -14.60
N GLU A 86 -20.96 -2.36 -15.21
CA GLU A 86 -20.81 -2.20 -16.65
C GLU A 86 -19.46 -1.57 -16.98
N GLY A 87 -18.84 -1.97 -18.09
CA GLY A 87 -17.67 -1.31 -18.66
C GLY A 87 -16.37 -2.15 -18.66
N ASN A 88 -15.55 -1.93 -19.69
CA ASN A 88 -14.16 -2.38 -19.74
C ASN A 88 -13.28 -1.28 -19.15
N TYR A 89 -12.72 -1.52 -17.97
CA TYR A 89 -11.92 -0.52 -17.28
C TYR A 89 -10.43 -0.71 -17.58
N THR A 90 -9.72 0.41 -17.67
CA THR A 90 -8.25 0.39 -17.57
C THR A 90 -7.86 0.51 -16.10
N LEU A 91 -6.61 0.25 -15.76
CA LEU A 91 -6.11 0.30 -14.37
C LEU A 91 -6.23 1.68 -13.71
N GLY A 92 -6.48 2.76 -14.47
CA GLY A 92 -6.74 4.11 -13.96
C GLY A 92 -5.67 4.60 -12.97
N GLY A 93 -6.10 5.05 -11.79
CA GLY A 93 -5.21 5.59 -10.75
C GLY A 93 -4.55 4.53 -9.86
N TYR A 94 -4.80 3.24 -10.09
CA TYR A 94 -4.09 2.17 -9.39
C TYR A 94 -2.62 2.10 -9.83
N PRO A 95 -1.70 1.70 -8.93
CA PRO A 95 -0.31 1.43 -9.32
C PRO A 95 -0.25 0.25 -10.28
N SER A 96 0.77 0.18 -11.14
CA SER A 96 0.91 -0.95 -12.08
C SER A 96 1.45 -2.20 -11.40
N TYR A 97 2.33 -2.00 -10.43
CA TYR A 97 2.91 -3.05 -9.60
C TYR A 97 2.94 -2.61 -8.14
N VAL A 98 2.84 -3.58 -7.25
CA VAL A 98 3.02 -3.43 -5.81
C VAL A 98 4.20 -4.31 -5.41
N ILE A 99 5.08 -3.84 -4.53
CA ILE A 99 6.04 -4.70 -3.85
C ILE A 99 5.63 -4.85 -2.39
N ASP A 100 5.42 -6.09 -1.96
CA ASP A 100 5.18 -6.43 -0.55
C ASP A 100 6.50 -6.34 0.23
N MET A 101 6.58 -5.39 1.15
CA MET A 101 7.83 -5.11 1.86
C MET A 101 7.98 -6.04 3.06
N GLN A 102 8.66 -7.16 2.82
CA GLN A 102 8.95 -8.15 3.86
C GLN A 102 10.24 -7.88 4.63
N ASN A 103 11.19 -7.17 4.02
CA ASN A 103 12.47 -6.84 4.64
C ASN A 103 13.12 -5.57 4.05
N ILE A 104 14.14 -5.06 4.73
CA ILE A 104 14.87 -3.85 4.33
C ILE A 104 15.60 -4.02 2.99
N THR A 105 16.08 -5.22 2.66
CA THR A 105 16.74 -5.48 1.38
C THR A 105 15.80 -5.23 0.21
N TYR A 106 14.54 -5.67 0.31
CA TYR A 106 13.54 -5.45 -0.74
C TYR A 106 13.20 -3.96 -0.91
N LEU A 107 13.15 -3.21 0.20
CA LEU A 107 12.98 -1.75 0.15
C LEU A 107 14.15 -1.08 -0.59
N GLN A 108 15.39 -1.45 -0.28
CA GLN A 108 16.58 -0.91 -0.93
C GLN A 108 16.59 -1.24 -2.44
N LEU A 109 16.26 -2.48 -2.80
CA LEU A 109 16.13 -2.90 -4.19
C LEU A 109 15.05 -2.11 -4.92
N ALA A 110 13.87 -1.93 -4.32
CA ALA A 110 12.78 -1.16 -4.92
C ALA A 110 13.15 0.31 -5.13
N ILE A 111 13.74 0.98 -4.13
CA ILE A 111 14.15 2.38 -4.27
C ILE A 111 15.24 2.54 -5.34
N ASN A 112 16.23 1.64 -5.37
CA ASN A 112 17.27 1.68 -6.40
C ASN A 112 16.72 1.41 -7.80
N PHE A 113 15.78 0.47 -7.92
CA PHE A 113 15.08 0.18 -9.16
C PHE A 113 14.29 1.40 -9.64
N ILE A 114 13.43 1.98 -8.79
CA ILE A 114 12.64 3.17 -9.13
C ILE A 114 13.54 4.32 -9.61
N ARG A 115 14.65 4.57 -8.91
CA ARG A 115 15.61 5.62 -9.27
C ARG A 115 16.32 5.36 -10.60
N SER A 116 16.67 4.11 -10.91
CA SER A 116 17.46 3.79 -12.11
C SER A 116 16.68 3.94 -13.41
N ILE A 117 15.35 3.79 -13.36
CA ILE A 117 14.46 3.89 -14.52
C ILE A 117 13.47 5.06 -14.43
N ASN A 118 13.67 5.97 -13.47
CA ASN A 118 12.81 7.14 -13.22
C ASN A 118 11.31 6.77 -13.11
N LEU A 119 11.02 5.69 -12.38
CA LEU A 119 9.65 5.24 -12.15
C LEU A 119 8.99 6.10 -11.07
N ARG A 120 7.67 6.29 -11.16
CA ARG A 120 6.92 6.91 -10.07
C ARG A 120 6.90 5.99 -8.84
N LEU A 121 7.31 6.53 -7.69
CA LEU A 121 7.16 5.89 -6.38
C LEU A 121 5.79 6.23 -5.77
N VAL A 122 5.10 5.22 -5.27
CA VAL A 122 3.94 5.38 -4.38
C VAL A 122 4.20 4.56 -3.12
N THR A 123 3.72 5.00 -1.97
CA THR A 123 3.86 4.27 -0.71
C THR A 123 2.51 4.06 -0.07
N LYS A 124 2.28 2.86 0.46
CA LYS A 124 1.04 2.56 1.18
C LYS A 124 1.34 1.74 2.44
N ASN A 125 0.83 2.22 3.57
CA ASN A 125 0.59 1.36 4.72
C ASN A 125 -0.87 0.87 4.68
N THR A 126 -1.80 1.70 5.15
CA THR A 126 -3.24 1.37 5.25
C THR A 126 -4.09 1.84 4.08
N GLY A 127 -3.61 2.81 3.28
CA GLY A 127 -4.41 3.45 2.23
C GLY A 127 -5.43 4.48 2.75
N HIS A 128 -5.32 4.93 4.01
CA HIS A 128 -6.18 5.98 4.62
C HIS A 128 -5.75 7.41 4.25
N ASP A 129 -5.05 7.61 3.13
CA ASP A 129 -4.55 8.93 2.78
C ASP A 129 -5.62 9.78 2.08
N PHE A 130 -5.86 10.98 2.63
CA PHE A 130 -6.83 11.94 2.09
C PHE A 130 -6.23 12.84 1.01
N ASN A 131 -4.92 12.74 0.72
CA ASN A 131 -4.18 13.64 -0.16
C ASN A 131 -3.49 12.91 -1.31
N ARG A 132 -4.12 11.86 -1.86
CA ARG A 132 -3.71 11.08 -3.06
C ARG A 132 -2.32 10.40 -3.02
N TYR A 133 -1.52 10.53 -1.98
CA TYR A 133 -0.14 10.04 -1.91
C TYR A 133 -0.04 8.51 -1.86
N SER A 134 -1.11 7.82 -1.47
CA SER A 134 -1.21 6.36 -1.49
C SER A 134 -1.68 5.78 -2.84
N ALA A 135 -1.93 6.64 -3.84
CA ALA A 135 -2.41 6.27 -5.16
C ALA A 135 -1.51 6.83 -6.26
N GLY A 136 -1.51 6.17 -7.43
CA GLY A 136 -0.77 6.68 -8.57
C GLY A 136 -0.73 5.70 -9.73
N ALA A 137 -1.26 6.15 -10.87
CA ALA A 137 -1.13 5.45 -12.15
C ALA A 137 0.34 5.29 -12.57
N LYS A 138 0.64 4.20 -13.29
CA LYS A 138 1.98 3.93 -13.88
C LYS A 138 3.11 4.04 -12.84
N ALA A 139 2.91 3.46 -11.66
CA ALA A 139 3.84 3.51 -10.54
C ALA A 139 4.21 2.11 -10.03
N LEU A 140 5.33 2.03 -9.30
CA LEU A 140 5.61 0.96 -8.34
C LEU A 140 5.21 1.44 -6.95
N LEU A 141 4.25 0.75 -6.35
CA LEU A 141 3.80 1.01 -4.99
C LEU A 141 4.59 0.14 -4.01
N ILE A 142 5.17 0.73 -2.98
CA ILE A 142 5.78 0.02 -1.86
C ILE A 142 4.71 -0.16 -0.78
N TRP A 143 4.31 -1.41 -0.55
CA TRP A 143 3.33 -1.76 0.47
C TRP A 143 4.03 -2.22 1.74
N ILE A 144 3.89 -1.44 2.81
CA ILE A 144 4.63 -1.62 4.07
C ILE A 144 3.79 -2.20 5.20
N TYR A 145 2.54 -2.60 4.93
CA TYR A 145 1.60 -3.04 5.97
C TYR A 145 2.14 -4.21 6.78
N TYR A 146 2.72 -5.23 6.13
CA TYR A 146 3.27 -6.40 6.83
C TYR A 146 4.66 -6.17 7.45
N PHE A 147 5.27 -4.99 7.26
CA PHE A 147 6.55 -4.65 7.86
C PHE A 147 6.39 -4.26 9.33
N LYS A 148 6.10 -5.25 10.17
CA LYS A 148 5.73 -5.11 11.58
C LYS A 148 6.83 -5.64 12.49
N ASP A 149 7.21 -4.84 13.47
CA ASP A 149 8.13 -5.19 14.55
C ASP A 149 8.08 -4.05 15.57
N ILE A 150 8.33 -4.39 16.82
CA ILE A 150 8.35 -3.44 17.91
C ILE A 150 9.39 -3.86 18.94
N LYS A 151 10.25 -2.92 19.33
CA LYS A 151 11.29 -3.13 20.34
C LYS A 151 11.10 -2.16 21.49
N PHE A 152 11.03 -2.74 22.69
CA PHE A 152 10.89 -2.00 23.94
C PHE A 152 12.24 -1.70 24.56
N PHE A 153 12.41 -0.45 25.00
CA PHE A 153 13.57 0.01 25.74
C PHE A 153 13.12 0.57 27.08
N LYS A 154 13.26 -0.21 28.16
CA LYS A 154 12.86 0.23 29.52
C LYS A 154 13.58 1.50 29.97
N SER A 155 14.82 1.70 29.54
CA SER A 155 15.60 2.92 29.75
C SER A 155 16.35 3.26 28.47
N TYR A 156 15.79 4.17 27.68
CA TYR A 156 16.43 4.72 26.49
C TYR A 156 17.05 6.07 26.84
N LYS A 157 18.37 6.17 26.70
CA LYS A 157 19.15 7.36 27.09
C LYS A 157 19.63 8.14 25.87
N THR A 158 19.30 9.42 25.84
CA THR A 158 19.88 10.45 24.97
C THR A 158 20.31 11.63 25.84
N LYS A 159 20.83 12.71 25.23
CA LYS A 159 21.20 13.93 25.97
C LYS A 159 20.02 14.57 26.73
N SER A 160 18.78 14.41 26.23
CA SER A 160 17.58 15.07 26.75
C SER A 160 16.45 14.10 27.16
N TYR A 161 16.65 12.80 27.00
CA TYR A 161 15.63 11.79 27.26
C TYR A 161 16.23 10.59 28.00
N ASN A 162 15.60 10.16 29.09
CA ASN A 162 16.01 8.97 29.84
C ASN A 162 14.77 8.29 30.43
N LYS A 163 13.95 7.70 29.57
CA LYS A 163 12.70 7.01 29.93
C LYS A 163 12.44 5.85 28.97
N LEU A 164 11.30 5.18 29.15
CA LEU A 164 10.80 4.13 28.28
C LEU A 164 10.66 4.62 26.84
N ALA A 165 11.30 3.96 25.87
CA ALA A 165 11.06 4.22 24.46
C ALA A 165 10.61 2.95 23.72
N LEU A 166 9.90 3.15 22.62
CA LEU A 166 9.55 2.10 21.68
C LEU A 166 10.17 2.42 20.32
N ASN A 167 10.80 1.43 19.70
CA ASN A 167 11.10 1.47 18.28
C ASN A 167 10.02 0.66 17.56
N ILE A 168 9.28 1.31 16.66
CA ILE A 168 8.09 0.77 16.02
C ILE A 168 8.34 0.79 14.50
N ARG A 169 8.16 -0.33 13.82
CA ARG A 169 8.23 -0.35 12.35
C ARG A 169 6.99 0.26 11.72
N ALA A 170 7.16 0.78 10.51
CA ALA A 170 6.16 1.59 9.82
C ALA A 170 4.86 0.86 9.45
N GLY A 171 4.84 -0.48 9.46
CA GLY A 171 3.63 -1.27 9.20
C GLY A 171 2.69 -1.40 10.41
N ILE A 172 3.14 -1.09 11.62
CA ILE A 172 2.30 -1.17 12.83
C ILE A 172 1.21 -0.09 12.75
N ILE A 173 -0.04 -0.52 12.93
CA ILE A 173 -1.19 0.39 13.01
C ILE A 173 -1.59 0.65 14.47
N SER A 174 -2.35 1.73 14.70
CA SER A 174 -2.71 2.18 16.04
C SER A 174 -3.39 1.10 16.90
N SER A 175 -4.30 0.33 16.33
CA SER A 175 -5.01 -0.74 17.05
C SER A 175 -4.07 -1.82 17.57
N GLU A 176 -3.10 -2.25 16.77
CA GLU A 176 -2.08 -3.22 17.16
C GLU A 176 -1.17 -2.66 18.24
N LEU A 177 -0.76 -1.40 18.07
CA LEU A 177 0.10 -0.74 19.04
C LEU A 177 -0.55 -0.67 20.42
N TYR A 178 -1.84 -0.29 20.51
CA TYR A 178 -2.58 -0.29 21.76
C TYR A 178 -2.69 -1.68 22.39
N ILE A 179 -2.98 -2.72 21.60
CA ILE A 179 -3.08 -4.11 22.08
C ILE A 179 -1.73 -4.56 22.66
N ILE A 180 -0.63 -4.24 21.98
CA ILE A 180 0.72 -4.64 22.38
C ILE A 180 1.13 -3.91 23.66
N THR A 181 0.92 -2.60 23.76
CA THR A 181 1.41 -1.79 24.88
C THR A 181 0.56 -1.92 26.14
N ASN A 182 -0.74 -2.21 26.00
CA ASN A 182 -1.63 -2.39 27.13
C ASN A 182 -1.24 -3.62 28.00
N LYS A 183 -0.68 -4.67 27.38
CA LYS A 183 -0.15 -5.84 28.12
C LYS A 183 0.92 -5.47 29.15
N ASP A 184 1.64 -4.38 28.90
CA ASP A 184 2.73 -3.89 29.75
C ASP A 184 2.33 -2.67 30.59
N GLY A 185 1.03 -2.31 30.61
CA GLY A 185 0.52 -1.13 31.35
C GLY A 185 1.00 0.20 30.77
N ILE A 186 1.44 0.23 29.50
CA ILE A 186 1.98 1.42 28.85
C ILE A 186 0.84 2.15 28.12
N ILE A 187 0.65 3.42 28.47
CA ILE A 187 -0.25 4.34 27.76
C ILE A 187 0.53 5.01 26.61
N ILE A 188 0.03 4.86 25.39
CA ILE A 188 0.54 5.57 24.21
C ILE A 188 -0.42 6.68 23.83
N ILE A 189 0.12 7.87 23.59
CA ILE A 189 -0.62 9.01 23.04
C ILE A 189 -0.16 9.20 21.60
N ILE A 190 -1.10 9.05 20.66
CA ILE A 190 -0.87 9.31 19.25
C ILE A 190 -1.41 10.72 18.95
N ILE A 191 -0.51 11.64 18.62
CA ILE A 191 -0.88 13.00 18.19
C ILE A 191 -0.75 13.07 16.68
N ILE A 192 -1.86 13.31 15.98
CA ILE A 192 -1.87 13.56 14.54
C ILE A 192 -1.79 15.07 14.35
N ILE A 193 -0.65 15.57 13.87
CA ILE A 193 -0.49 16.97 13.51
C ILE A 193 -0.75 17.08 12.01
N ILE A 194 -1.91 17.60 11.64
CA ILE A 194 -2.20 17.97 10.25
C ILE A 194 -1.66 19.38 10.06
N ARG A 195 -0.51 19.52 9.39
CA ARG A 195 -0.07 20.82 8.89
C ARG A 195 -0.79 21.08 7.56
N GLY A 196 -1.51 22.19 7.48
CA GLY A 196 -1.90 22.73 6.18
C GLY A 196 -0.65 23.24 5.48
N GLU A 197 -0.52 22.95 4.18
CA GLU A 197 0.39 23.71 3.33
C GLU A 197 -0.25 25.09 3.11
N GLU A 198 0.42 26.16 3.52
CA GLU A 198 0.10 27.54 3.11
C GLU A 198 0.57 27.79 1.67
#